data_AF-E2AIK1-F1
#
_entry.id   AF-E2AIK1-F1
#
_cell.length_a   1.000
_cell.length_b   1.000
_cell.length_c   1.000
_cell.angle_alpha   90.00
_cell.angle_beta   90.00
_cell.angle_gamma   90.00
#
_symmetry.space_group_name_H-M   'P 1'
#
loop_
_entity.id
_entity.type
_entity.pdbx_description
1 polymer ?
#
loop_
_entity_poly.entity_id
_entity_poly.type
_entity_poly.pdbx_seq_one_letter_code
_entity_poly.pdbx_strand_id
1 'polypeptide(L)'
;LDEALELYLNYTKDESEYPDPFNIDVFYYPKDDIKNSKILLIKQHILTLEYMNDLYFREPINMHKFVIYVHNLLNKQLKIMKNSIENHMFILWADASTNLALYFLYYDRFMEAKIHLAAANYMTMMYASILTDQDYSETCEDILQFSRTSTIEVWVIYGIMFLRSLRERLIQCKSNKCCKANNVESESHPKSEKELMKPLTFVDLEKELENIDNYHITDTYVSNLKDIKIIFVNVLRWLNVIYIFCKENQYFFGDRFLSQVQTILYISKAYKYYAYFEGNKSKQVKVIKQQTEMLKNYISALSSKYNTLQEYQYYKHLYFELAITYSTLLNVTSE
;
A
#
# COMPACT_ATOMS: atom_id res chain seq x y z
N LEU A 1 16.01 -8.04 -16.51
CA LEU A 1 15.70 -8.39 -15.11
C LEU A 1 14.53 -9.37 -15.03
N ASP A 2 13.42 -9.12 -15.73
CA ASP A 2 12.33 -10.12 -15.84
C ASP A 2 12.81 -11.50 -16.30
N GLU A 3 13.72 -11.55 -17.27
CA GLU A 3 14.34 -12.80 -17.72
C GLU A 3 15.12 -13.52 -16.60
N ALA A 4 15.78 -12.78 -15.71
CA ALA A 4 16.50 -13.38 -14.58
C ALA A 4 15.53 -14.03 -13.58
N LEU A 5 14.33 -13.46 -13.40
CA LEU A 5 13.27 -14.04 -12.58
C LEU A 5 12.70 -15.31 -13.22
N GLU A 6 12.43 -15.28 -14.52
CA GLU A 6 11.94 -16.44 -15.27
C GLU A 6 12.98 -17.58 -15.25
N LEU A 7 14.27 -17.27 -15.43
CA LEU A 7 15.36 -18.24 -15.32
C LEU A 7 15.45 -18.85 -13.93
N TYR A 8 15.36 -18.03 -12.87
CA TYR A 8 15.38 -18.53 -11.50
C TYR A 8 14.21 -19.49 -11.23
N LEU A 9 12.98 -19.13 -11.61
CA LEU A 9 11.81 -20.00 -11.42
C LEU A 9 11.90 -21.29 -12.23
N ASN A 10 12.36 -21.21 -13.47
CA ASN A 10 12.51 -22.38 -14.32
C ASN A 10 13.57 -23.32 -13.77
N TYR A 11 14.69 -22.77 -13.29
CA TYR A 11 15.77 -23.56 -12.70
C TYR A 11 15.37 -24.20 -11.37
N THR A 12 14.59 -23.50 -10.54
CA THR A 12 14.16 -23.98 -9.21
C THR A 12 12.79 -24.65 -9.21
N LYS A 13 12.25 -25.01 -10.38
CA LYS A 13 10.87 -25.47 -10.54
C LYS A 13 10.57 -26.74 -9.73
N ASP A 14 11.53 -27.65 -9.67
CA ASP A 14 11.46 -28.90 -8.91
C ASP A 14 12.43 -28.83 -7.72
N GLU A 15 11.92 -28.39 -6.56
CA GLU A 15 12.70 -28.12 -5.34
C GLU A 15 13.51 -29.34 -4.85
N SER A 16 13.09 -30.56 -5.21
CA SER A 16 13.78 -31.81 -4.88
C SER A 16 14.81 -32.27 -5.92
N GLU A 17 14.85 -31.67 -7.12
CA GLU A 17 15.59 -32.23 -8.27
C GLU A 17 16.50 -31.24 -9.01
N TYR A 18 16.46 -29.94 -8.68
CA TYR A 18 17.33 -29.01 -9.40
C TYR A 18 18.81 -29.23 -9.05
N PRO A 19 19.70 -29.24 -10.07
CA PRO A 19 21.12 -29.50 -9.88
C PRO A 19 21.75 -28.45 -8.97
N ASP A 20 22.86 -28.77 -8.31
CA ASP A 20 23.57 -27.75 -7.53
C ASP A 20 24.11 -26.65 -8.47
N PRO A 21 23.90 -25.36 -8.14
CA PRO A 21 24.42 -24.27 -8.95
C PRO A 21 25.94 -24.33 -9.04
N PHE A 22 26.46 -24.02 -10.23
CA PHE A 22 27.90 -23.97 -10.44
C PHE A 22 28.48 -22.70 -9.83
N ASN A 23 29.39 -22.83 -8.85
CA ASN A 23 30.05 -21.69 -8.23
C ASN A 23 31.43 -21.45 -8.87
N ILE A 24 31.54 -20.36 -9.65
CA ILE A 24 32.77 -19.96 -10.34
C ILE A 24 33.84 -19.49 -9.35
N ASP A 25 33.46 -18.98 -8.18
CA ASP A 25 34.40 -18.46 -7.18
C ASP A 25 35.33 -19.54 -6.62
N VAL A 26 34.91 -20.82 -6.70
CA VAL A 26 35.72 -21.98 -6.31
C VAL A 26 37.02 -22.06 -7.10
N PHE A 27 37.05 -21.54 -8.33
CA PHE A 27 38.25 -21.53 -9.17
C PHE A 27 39.21 -20.37 -8.85
N TYR A 28 38.71 -19.30 -8.23
CA TYR A 28 39.48 -18.09 -7.96
C TYR A 28 39.91 -17.97 -6.49
N TYR A 29 39.12 -18.50 -5.55
CA TYR A 29 39.36 -18.45 -4.10
C TYR A 29 39.18 -19.83 -3.47
N PRO A 30 40.13 -20.76 -3.67
CA PRO A 30 39.97 -22.17 -3.30
C PRO A 30 40.07 -22.47 -1.79
N LYS A 31 40.14 -21.46 -0.91
CA LYS A 31 40.27 -21.68 0.54
C LYS A 31 39.40 -20.74 1.38
N ASP A 32 38.67 -21.40 2.28
CA ASP A 32 38.10 -20.93 3.56
C ASP A 32 36.64 -20.45 3.64
N ASP A 33 35.83 -20.47 2.58
CA ASP A 33 34.38 -20.23 2.75
C ASP A 33 33.55 -20.66 1.52
N ILE A 34 33.57 -21.95 1.15
CA ILE A 34 32.68 -22.48 0.09
C ILE A 34 31.24 -22.44 0.62
N LYS A 35 30.61 -21.26 0.52
CA LYS A 35 29.19 -21.07 0.76
C LYS A 35 28.44 -21.99 -0.18
N ASN A 36 27.55 -22.80 0.38
CA ASN A 36 26.66 -23.70 -0.35
C ASN A 36 26.10 -22.96 -1.59
N SER A 37 26.32 -23.52 -2.78
CA SER A 37 26.00 -22.84 -4.05
C SER A 37 24.50 -22.56 -4.22
N LYS A 38 23.64 -23.36 -3.57
CA LYS A 38 22.21 -23.07 -3.47
C LYS A 38 21.94 -21.83 -2.61
N ILE A 39 22.66 -21.65 -1.51
CA ILE A 39 22.58 -20.43 -0.67
C ILE A 39 23.06 -19.21 -1.47
N LEU A 40 24.12 -19.34 -2.27
CA LEU A 40 24.59 -18.26 -3.15
C LEU A 40 23.55 -17.90 -4.21
N LEU A 41 22.93 -18.89 -4.85
CA LEU A 41 21.86 -18.66 -5.81
C LEU A 41 20.65 -17.94 -5.16
N ILE A 42 20.25 -18.35 -3.96
CA ILE A 42 19.19 -17.69 -3.19
C ILE A 42 19.57 -16.24 -2.88
N LYS A 43 20.81 -15.99 -2.41
CA LYS A 43 21.30 -14.64 -2.14
C LYS A 43 21.28 -13.76 -3.38
N GLN A 44 21.75 -14.29 -4.52
CA GLN A 44 21.75 -13.55 -5.77
C GLN A 44 20.32 -13.25 -6.24
N HIS A 45 19.40 -14.20 -6.04
CA HIS A 45 17.99 -14.00 -6.32
C HIS A 45 17.38 -12.89 -5.43
N ILE A 46 17.64 -12.89 -4.12
CA ILE A 46 17.21 -11.83 -3.20
C ILE A 46 17.76 -10.48 -3.65
N LEU A 47 19.06 -10.37 -3.94
CA LEU A 47 19.65 -9.13 -4.44
C LEU A 47 19.01 -8.65 -5.75
N THR A 48 18.65 -9.59 -6.63
CA THR A 48 17.93 -9.27 -7.87
C THR A 48 16.55 -8.71 -7.58
N LEU A 49 15.82 -9.31 -6.62
CA LEU A 49 14.51 -8.82 -6.19
C LEU A 49 14.60 -7.45 -5.53
N GLU A 50 15.57 -7.23 -4.64
CA GLU A 50 15.83 -5.92 -4.01
C GLU A 50 16.14 -4.85 -5.05
N TYR A 51 17.03 -5.15 -6.00
CA TYR A 51 17.38 -4.22 -7.08
C TYR A 51 16.18 -3.92 -7.99
N MET A 52 15.37 -4.93 -8.31
CA MET A 52 14.13 -4.74 -9.05
C MET A 52 13.17 -3.86 -8.27
N ASN A 53 12.95 -4.13 -6.98
CA ASN A 53 12.08 -3.33 -6.12
C ASN A 53 12.52 -1.85 -6.10
N ASP A 54 13.82 -1.58 -5.97
CA ASP A 54 14.37 -0.22 -6.01
C ASP A 54 14.21 0.46 -7.38
N LEU A 55 14.45 -0.26 -8.48
CA LEU A 55 14.22 0.25 -9.83
C LEU A 55 12.75 0.60 -10.02
N TYR A 56 11.87 -0.28 -9.55
CA TYR A 56 10.44 -0.12 -9.65
C TYR A 56 9.92 1.03 -8.78
N PHE A 57 10.49 1.25 -7.60
CA PHE A 57 10.18 2.42 -6.79
C PHE A 57 10.55 3.73 -7.52
N ARG A 58 11.64 3.73 -8.29
CA ARG A 58 12.10 4.90 -9.06
C ARG A 58 11.35 5.10 -10.37
N GLU A 59 11.02 4.02 -11.07
CA GLU A 59 10.38 4.02 -12.39
C GLU A 59 9.22 3.01 -12.42
N PRO A 60 8.00 3.41 -12.02
CA PRO A 60 6.89 2.47 -11.83
C PRO A 60 6.21 1.96 -13.11
N ILE A 61 6.94 1.99 -14.24
CA ILE A 61 6.43 1.64 -15.56
C ILE A 61 6.66 0.15 -15.80
N ASN A 62 5.63 -0.55 -16.30
CA ASN A 62 5.71 -1.95 -16.75
C ASN A 62 6.08 -2.99 -15.66
N MET A 63 5.65 -2.81 -14.41
CA MET A 63 5.95 -3.81 -13.35
C MET A 63 5.11 -5.10 -13.40
N HIS A 64 4.20 -5.25 -14.36
CA HIS A 64 3.20 -6.33 -14.32
C HIS A 64 3.81 -7.72 -14.12
N LYS A 65 4.93 -8.01 -14.80
CA LYS A 65 5.65 -9.29 -14.66
C LYS A 65 6.22 -9.48 -13.26
N PHE A 66 6.87 -8.46 -12.72
CA PHE A 66 7.41 -8.49 -11.36
C PHE A 66 6.31 -8.66 -10.30
N VAL A 67 5.19 -7.97 -10.46
CA VAL A 67 4.03 -8.09 -9.56
C VAL A 67 3.45 -9.50 -9.57
N ILE A 68 3.27 -10.09 -10.75
CA ILE A 68 2.84 -11.50 -10.89
C ILE A 68 3.87 -12.44 -10.24
N TYR A 69 5.16 -12.19 -10.46
CA TYR A 69 6.23 -12.96 -9.87
C TYR A 69 6.16 -12.96 -8.34
N VAL A 70 6.12 -11.77 -7.74
CA VAL A 70 6.09 -11.62 -6.28
C VAL A 70 4.81 -12.23 -5.72
N HIS A 71 3.65 -12.00 -6.36
CA HIS A 71 2.40 -12.66 -5.94
C HIS A 71 2.49 -14.19 -5.95
N ASN A 72 3.09 -14.78 -6.98
CA ASN A 72 3.29 -16.22 -7.06
C ASN A 72 4.27 -16.73 -5.99
N LEU A 73 5.32 -15.96 -5.68
CA LEU A 73 6.24 -16.27 -4.59
C LEU A 73 5.52 -16.27 -3.24
N LEU A 74 4.68 -15.26 -2.98
CA LEU A 74 3.86 -15.19 -1.77
C LEU A 74 2.94 -16.41 -1.65
N ASN A 75 2.28 -16.82 -2.73
CA ASN A 75 1.45 -18.04 -2.77
C ASN A 75 2.24 -19.32 -2.45
N LYS A 76 3.47 -19.44 -2.96
CA LYS A 76 4.35 -20.58 -2.61
C LYS A 76 4.71 -20.55 -1.13
N GLN A 77 5.07 -19.39 -0.60
CA GLN A 77 5.43 -19.20 0.81
C GLN A 77 4.27 -19.55 1.75
N LEU A 78 3.02 -19.25 1.38
CA LEU A 78 1.84 -19.66 2.16
C LEU A 78 1.81 -21.16 2.46
N LYS A 79 2.20 -21.99 1.49
CA LYS A 79 2.22 -23.46 1.64
C LYS A 79 3.31 -23.92 2.61
N ILE A 80 4.44 -23.21 2.64
CA ILE A 80 5.56 -23.49 3.53
C ILE A 80 5.22 -23.02 4.95
N MET A 81 4.67 -21.81 5.09
CA MET A 81 4.30 -21.20 6.38
C MET A 81 3.22 -22.00 7.11
N LYS A 82 2.28 -22.64 6.39
CA LYS A 82 1.31 -23.58 7.01
C LYS A 82 2.00 -24.73 7.77
N ASN A 83 3.26 -25.04 7.43
CA ASN A 83 4.03 -26.16 7.96
C ASN A 83 5.28 -25.75 8.76
N SER A 84 5.52 -24.45 8.97
CA SER A 84 6.74 -23.92 9.62
C SER A 84 6.43 -22.79 10.60
N ILE A 85 7.19 -22.72 11.70
CA ILE A 85 7.06 -21.74 12.79
C ILE A 85 8.18 -20.69 12.69
N GLU A 86 8.62 -20.34 11.48
CA GLU A 86 9.63 -19.28 11.32
C GLU A 86 8.97 -17.89 11.43
N ASN A 87 9.02 -17.35 12.64
CA ASN A 87 8.28 -16.15 13.05
C ASN A 87 8.52 -14.94 12.12
N HIS A 88 9.75 -14.65 11.70
CA HIS A 88 10.06 -13.44 10.92
C HIS A 88 9.50 -13.42 9.50
N MET A 89 9.11 -14.59 8.94
CA MET A 89 8.60 -14.64 7.57
C MET A 89 7.22 -13.97 7.44
N PHE A 90 6.41 -13.94 8.51
CA PHE A 90 5.07 -13.35 8.47
C PHE A 90 5.09 -11.84 8.20
N ILE A 91 6.02 -11.10 8.83
CA ILE A 91 6.14 -9.65 8.63
C ILE A 91 6.65 -9.31 7.23
N LEU A 92 7.69 -10.02 6.76
CA LEU A 92 8.21 -9.81 5.40
C LEU A 92 7.14 -10.11 4.33
N TRP A 93 6.34 -11.15 4.55
CA TRP A 93 5.21 -11.47 3.69
C TRP A 93 4.15 -10.36 3.73
N ALA A 94 3.80 -9.86 4.91
CA ALA A 94 2.84 -8.77 5.08
C ALA A 94 3.29 -7.51 4.33
N ASP A 95 4.55 -7.10 4.50
CA ASP A 95 5.12 -5.92 3.86
C ASP A 95 5.14 -6.07 2.33
N ALA A 96 5.53 -7.25 1.82
CA ALA A 96 5.49 -7.54 0.39
C ALA A 96 4.05 -7.48 -0.16
N SER A 97 3.06 -8.03 0.56
CA SER A 97 1.66 -7.95 0.16
C SER A 97 1.13 -6.51 0.18
N THR A 98 1.51 -5.71 1.19
CA THR A 98 1.18 -4.28 1.28
C THR A 98 1.76 -3.48 0.10
N ASN A 99 2.99 -3.77 -0.31
CA ASN A 99 3.61 -3.14 -1.49
C ASN A 99 2.88 -3.51 -2.80
N LEU A 100 2.45 -4.77 -2.96
CA LEU A 100 1.62 -5.17 -4.10
C LEU A 100 0.27 -4.45 -4.08
N ALA A 101 -0.34 -4.25 -2.92
CA ALA A 101 -1.58 -3.49 -2.82
C ALA A 101 -1.42 -2.05 -3.31
N LEU A 102 -0.32 -1.38 -2.95
CA LEU A 102 -0.01 -0.05 -3.43
C LEU A 102 0.13 -0.02 -4.97
N TYR A 103 0.80 -1.03 -5.54
CA TYR A 103 0.84 -1.19 -7.00
C TYR A 103 -0.56 -1.32 -7.59
N PHE A 104 -1.41 -2.21 -7.07
CA PHE A 104 -2.77 -2.37 -7.59
C PHE A 104 -3.60 -1.09 -7.50
N LEU A 105 -3.43 -0.30 -6.44
CA LEU A 105 -4.06 1.01 -6.32
C LEU A 105 -3.66 1.97 -7.44
N TYR A 106 -2.38 2.04 -7.80
CA TYR A 106 -1.92 2.89 -8.92
C TYR A 106 -2.56 2.54 -10.27
N TYR A 107 -3.06 1.31 -10.44
CA TYR A 107 -3.72 0.83 -11.65
C TYR A 107 -5.24 0.64 -11.46
N ASP A 108 -5.84 1.29 -10.46
CA ASP A 108 -7.28 1.23 -10.15
C ASP A 108 -7.84 -0.20 -9.91
N ARG A 109 -6.97 -1.15 -9.53
CA ARG A 109 -7.30 -2.54 -9.20
C ARG A 109 -7.67 -2.68 -7.71
N PHE A 110 -8.79 -2.06 -7.32
CA PHE A 110 -9.24 -1.96 -5.93
C PHE A 110 -9.59 -3.29 -5.26
N MET A 111 -10.03 -4.30 -6.01
CA MET A 111 -10.32 -5.62 -5.46
C MET A 111 -9.02 -6.30 -4.99
N GLU A 112 -8.02 -6.36 -5.87
CA GLU A 112 -6.73 -6.97 -5.58
C GLU A 112 -6.01 -6.21 -4.47
N ALA A 113 -6.03 -4.87 -4.50
CA ALA A 113 -5.49 -4.07 -3.41
C ALA A 113 -6.14 -4.42 -2.06
N LYS A 114 -7.47 -4.56 -2.01
CA LYS A 114 -8.19 -4.91 -0.77
C LYS A 114 -7.79 -6.30 -0.27
N ILE A 115 -7.75 -7.29 -1.16
CA ILE A 115 -7.38 -8.67 -0.82
C ILE A 115 -5.95 -8.72 -0.27
N HIS A 116 -5.02 -8.02 -0.93
CA HIS A 116 -3.63 -7.96 -0.49
C HIS A 116 -3.44 -7.25 0.85
N LEU A 117 -4.18 -6.18 1.13
CA LEU A 117 -4.14 -5.50 2.43
C LEU A 117 -4.80 -6.33 3.55
N ALA A 118 -5.89 -7.04 3.24
CA ALA A 118 -6.51 -7.96 4.18
C ALA A 118 -5.55 -9.10 4.54
N ALA A 119 -4.86 -9.66 3.54
CA ALA A 119 -3.86 -10.70 3.74
C ALA A 119 -2.63 -10.20 4.50
N ALA A 120 -2.17 -8.96 4.25
CA ALA A 120 -1.09 -8.36 5.03
C ALA A 120 -1.48 -8.26 6.50
N ASN A 121 -2.67 -7.70 6.80
CA ASN A 121 -3.20 -7.64 8.16
C ASN A 121 -3.29 -9.02 8.82
N TYR A 122 -3.77 -10.04 8.09
CA TYR A 122 -3.82 -11.42 8.57
C TYR A 122 -2.43 -11.90 9.01
N MET A 123 -1.42 -11.73 8.15
CA MET A 123 -0.06 -12.17 8.47
C MET A 123 0.54 -11.42 9.66
N THR A 124 0.28 -10.13 9.76
CA THR A 124 0.69 -9.34 10.92
C THR A 124 -0.01 -9.81 12.21
N MET A 125 -1.26 -10.27 12.14
CA MET A 125 -1.96 -10.90 13.27
C MET A 125 -1.36 -12.27 13.62
N MET A 126 -1.02 -13.08 12.62
CA MET A 126 -0.35 -14.37 12.83
C MET A 126 0.99 -14.18 13.52
N TYR A 127 1.80 -13.22 13.06
CA TYR A 127 3.05 -12.85 13.72
C TYR A 127 2.84 -12.45 15.18
N ALA A 128 1.85 -11.60 15.46
CA ALA A 128 1.55 -11.21 16.83
C ALA A 128 1.12 -12.40 17.71
N SER A 129 0.42 -13.39 17.14
CA SER A 129 -0.08 -14.56 17.89
C SER A 129 1.00 -15.57 18.27
N ILE A 130 2.11 -15.60 17.53
CA ILE A 130 3.24 -16.53 17.77
C ILE A 130 4.36 -15.87 18.60
N LEU A 131 4.32 -14.55 18.81
CA LEU A 131 5.20 -13.89 19.77
C LEU A 131 4.85 -14.38 21.18
N THR A 132 5.75 -15.18 21.76
CA THR A 132 5.63 -15.61 23.15
C THR A 132 6.26 -14.57 24.09
N ASP A 133 5.86 -14.54 25.37
CA ASP A 133 6.46 -13.65 26.38
C ASP A 133 8.00 -13.79 26.50
N GLN A 134 8.57 -14.92 26.07
CA GLN A 134 10.02 -15.16 26.07
C GLN A 134 10.73 -14.57 24.84
N ASP A 135 10.03 -14.47 23.70
CA ASP A 135 10.54 -13.88 22.45
C ASP A 135 10.21 -12.38 22.34
N TYR A 136 9.35 -11.88 23.23
CA TYR A 136 8.87 -10.51 23.23
C TYR A 136 9.98 -9.54 23.65
N SER A 137 10.64 -8.96 22.66
CA SER A 137 11.55 -7.83 22.83
C SER A 137 10.88 -6.53 22.37
N GLU A 138 11.36 -5.39 22.89
CA GLU A 138 10.98 -4.05 22.41
C GLU A 138 11.14 -3.94 20.88
N THR A 139 12.18 -4.57 20.32
CA THR A 139 12.41 -4.64 18.87
C THR A 139 11.34 -5.42 18.10
N CYS A 140 10.78 -6.49 18.66
CA CYS A 140 9.71 -7.26 18.01
C CYS A 140 8.41 -6.46 17.94
N GLU A 141 8.07 -5.74 19.01
CA GLU A 141 6.89 -4.88 19.06
C GLU A 141 7.03 -3.70 18.10
N ASP A 142 8.22 -3.10 18.04
CA ASP A 142 8.55 -2.04 17.10
C ASP A 142 8.37 -2.47 15.63
N ILE A 143 8.88 -3.65 15.26
CA ILE A 143 8.72 -4.23 13.92
C ILE A 143 7.24 -4.46 13.59
N LEU A 144 6.51 -5.05 14.54
CA LEU A 144 5.07 -5.30 14.41
C LEU A 144 4.30 -4.00 14.21
N GLN A 145 4.57 -3.01 15.04
CA GLN A 145 3.91 -1.70 15.00
C GLN A 145 4.25 -0.92 13.72
N PHE A 146 5.49 -1.03 13.24
CA PHE A 146 5.89 -0.47 11.96
C PHE A 146 5.09 -1.10 10.81
N SER A 147 5.12 -2.43 10.68
CA SER A 147 4.40 -3.15 9.61
C SER A 147 2.88 -2.87 9.64
N ARG A 148 2.28 -2.81 10.84
CA ARG A 148 0.88 -2.38 11.02
C ARG A 148 0.65 -0.97 10.50
N THR A 149 1.52 -0.03 10.88
CA THR A 149 1.37 1.37 10.48
C THR A 149 1.53 1.55 8.97
N SER A 150 2.51 0.88 8.35
CA SER A 150 2.69 0.87 6.89
C SER A 150 1.46 0.29 6.17
N THR A 151 0.88 -0.80 6.68
CA THR A 151 -0.34 -1.37 6.10
C THR A 151 -1.53 -0.43 6.27
N ILE A 152 -1.67 0.23 7.42
CA ILE A 152 -2.69 1.27 7.66
C ILE A 152 -2.52 2.46 6.71
N GLU A 153 -1.30 2.88 6.40
CA GLU A 153 -1.03 3.95 5.44
C GLU A 153 -1.57 3.59 4.05
N VAL A 154 -1.37 2.35 3.58
CA VAL A 154 -1.90 1.92 2.30
C VAL A 154 -3.44 1.80 2.33
N TRP A 155 -4.05 1.42 3.46
CA TRP A 155 -5.50 1.50 3.64
C TRP A 155 -6.04 2.93 3.57
N VAL A 156 -5.30 3.92 4.09
CA VAL A 156 -5.62 5.34 3.95
C VAL A 156 -5.57 5.76 2.49
N ILE A 157 -4.51 5.38 1.77
CA ILE A 157 -4.37 5.67 0.33
C ILE A 157 -5.53 5.02 -0.44
N TYR A 158 -5.85 3.76 -0.14
CA TYR A 158 -7.00 3.05 -0.70
C TYR A 158 -8.28 3.87 -0.55
N GLY A 159 -8.64 4.26 0.69
CA GLY A 159 -9.88 4.97 0.95
C GLY A 159 -9.95 6.34 0.24
N ILE A 160 -8.85 7.08 0.21
CA ILE A 160 -8.77 8.37 -0.49
C ILE A 160 -8.91 8.18 -2.01
N MET A 161 -8.20 7.21 -2.60
CA MET A 161 -8.28 6.92 -4.03
C MET A 161 -9.66 6.40 -4.43
N PHE A 162 -10.29 5.60 -3.57
CA PHE A 162 -11.64 5.10 -3.79
C PHE A 162 -12.66 6.25 -3.78
N LEU A 163 -12.62 7.15 -2.79
CA LEU A 163 -13.47 8.35 -2.75
C LEU A 163 -13.28 9.23 -3.99
N ARG A 164 -12.03 9.41 -4.43
CA ARG A 164 -11.70 10.12 -5.67
C ARG A 164 -12.32 9.46 -6.89
N SER A 165 -12.11 8.15 -7.07
CA SER A 165 -12.61 7.39 -8.22
C SER A 165 -14.14 7.41 -8.29
N LEU A 166 -14.83 7.26 -7.15
CA LEU A 166 -16.28 7.40 -7.05
C LEU A 166 -16.75 8.79 -7.51
N ARG A 167 -16.07 9.86 -7.07
CA ARG A 167 -16.39 11.23 -7.48
C ARG A 167 -16.20 11.42 -8.99
N GLU A 168 -15.06 11.00 -9.53
CA GLU A 168 -14.73 11.19 -10.96
C GLU A 168 -15.75 10.48 -11.85
N ARG A 169 -16.16 9.26 -11.49
CA ARG A 169 -17.21 8.51 -12.19
C ARG A 169 -18.56 9.20 -12.14
N LEU A 170 -18.98 9.70 -10.98
CA LEU A 170 -20.26 10.41 -10.87
C LEU A 170 -20.30 11.68 -11.74
N ILE A 171 -19.16 12.37 -11.90
CA ILE A 171 -19.05 13.51 -12.81
C ILE A 171 -19.15 13.07 -14.28
N GLN A 172 -18.51 11.96 -14.65
CA GLN A 172 -18.59 11.38 -16.00
C GLN A 172 -20.02 10.92 -16.34
N CYS A 173 -20.72 10.30 -15.38
CA CYS A 173 -22.13 9.91 -15.55
C CYS A 173 -23.06 11.11 -15.77
N LYS A 174 -22.82 12.24 -15.09
CA LYS A 174 -23.59 13.49 -15.29
C LYS A 174 -23.35 14.16 -16.65
N SER A 175 -22.26 13.82 -17.34
CA SER A 175 -21.86 14.43 -18.62
C SER A 175 -22.14 13.54 -19.84
N ASN A 176 -23.04 12.55 -19.72
CA ASN A 176 -23.42 11.58 -20.77
C ASN A 176 -22.27 10.71 -21.31
N LYS A 177 -21.08 10.73 -20.70
CA LYS A 177 -19.96 9.80 -21.00
C LYS A 177 -19.89 8.72 -19.92
N CYS A 178 -20.97 7.96 -19.75
CA CYS A 178 -20.96 6.79 -18.88
C CYS A 178 -20.25 5.65 -19.61
N CYS A 179 -18.91 5.60 -19.53
CA CYS A 179 -18.18 4.37 -19.86
C CYS A 179 -18.50 3.37 -18.74
N LYS A 180 -18.97 2.18 -19.14
CA LYS A 180 -19.37 1.11 -18.22
C LYS A 180 -18.26 0.84 -17.19
N ALA A 181 -18.69 0.72 -15.93
CA ALA A 181 -17.84 0.44 -14.79
C ALA A 181 -17.04 -0.86 -14.95
N ASN A 182 -15.83 -0.87 -14.37
CA ASN A 182 -14.92 -2.01 -14.24
C ASN A 182 -15.67 -3.31 -13.93
N ASN A 183 -15.82 -4.15 -14.95
CA ASN A 183 -15.17 -5.45 -15.05
C ASN A 183 -15.47 -6.03 -16.45
N VAL A 184 -14.40 -6.44 -17.14
CA VAL A 184 -14.37 -7.31 -18.32
C VAL A 184 -14.67 -6.65 -19.70
N GLU A 185 -13.71 -6.88 -20.60
CA GLU A 185 -13.75 -6.74 -22.07
C GLU A 185 -13.71 -5.32 -22.67
N SER A 186 -12.52 -4.72 -22.60
CA SER A 186 -12.04 -3.99 -23.78
C SER A 186 -11.71 -5.02 -24.87
N GLU A 187 -12.54 -5.09 -25.90
CA GLU A 187 -12.44 -6.03 -27.04
C GLU A 187 -11.19 -5.83 -27.93
N SER A 188 -10.22 -4.99 -27.55
CA SER A 188 -9.08 -4.66 -28.42
C SER A 188 -7.69 -5.01 -27.86
N HIS A 189 -7.58 -5.87 -26.84
CA HIS A 189 -6.28 -6.23 -26.29
C HIS A 189 -5.77 -7.59 -26.82
N PRO A 190 -4.49 -7.67 -27.28
CA PRO A 190 -3.87 -8.94 -27.68
C PRO A 190 -3.92 -9.97 -26.55
N LYS A 191 -3.93 -11.27 -26.91
CA LYS A 191 -4.09 -12.40 -25.97
C LYS A 191 -3.12 -12.37 -24.76
N SER A 192 -1.94 -11.78 -24.91
CA SER A 192 -0.94 -11.62 -23.84
C SER A 192 -1.36 -10.62 -22.74
N GLU A 193 -2.10 -9.56 -23.08
CA GLU A 193 -2.60 -8.58 -22.10
C GLU A 193 -3.79 -9.13 -21.29
N LYS A 194 -4.57 -10.05 -21.87
CA LYS A 194 -5.68 -10.72 -21.17
C LYS A 194 -5.18 -11.63 -20.03
N GLU A 195 -4.00 -12.23 -20.14
CA GLU A 195 -3.41 -13.00 -19.04
C GLU A 195 -2.86 -12.10 -17.91
N LEU A 196 -2.33 -10.91 -18.25
CA LEU A 196 -1.85 -9.92 -17.28
C LEU A 196 -2.99 -9.29 -16.44
N MET A 197 -4.23 -9.43 -16.90
CA MET A 197 -5.45 -8.92 -16.24
C MET A 197 -6.17 -9.96 -15.39
N LYS A 198 -5.64 -11.19 -15.26
CA LYS A 198 -6.20 -12.16 -14.31
C LYS A 198 -6.13 -11.58 -12.89
N PRO A 199 -7.20 -11.70 -12.09
CA PRO A 199 -7.16 -11.32 -10.68
C PRO A 199 -6.05 -12.07 -9.95
N LEU A 200 -5.22 -11.34 -9.22
CA LEU A 200 -4.15 -11.90 -8.39
C LEU A 200 -4.68 -11.98 -6.96
N THR A 201 -5.14 -13.16 -6.56
CA THR A 201 -5.83 -13.41 -5.29
C THR A 201 -5.22 -14.61 -4.55
N PHE A 202 -5.44 -14.67 -3.23
CA PHE A 202 -4.93 -15.74 -2.37
C PHE A 202 -6.01 -16.79 -2.09
N VAL A 203 -6.14 -17.80 -2.96
CA VAL A 203 -7.13 -18.88 -2.80
C VAL A 203 -6.93 -19.62 -1.47
N ASP A 204 -5.68 -19.81 -1.06
CA ASP A 204 -5.31 -20.52 0.16
C ASP A 204 -5.63 -19.77 1.47
N LEU A 205 -6.09 -18.51 1.38
CA LEU A 205 -6.46 -17.64 2.52
C LEU A 205 -7.94 -17.20 2.48
N GLU A 206 -8.72 -17.59 1.47
CA GLU A 206 -10.05 -17.02 1.22
C GLU A 206 -10.96 -17.06 2.47
N LYS A 207 -10.97 -18.20 3.18
CA LYS A 207 -11.76 -18.40 4.41
C LYS A 207 -11.28 -17.57 5.60
N GLU A 208 -9.97 -17.43 5.73
CA GLU A 208 -9.34 -16.63 6.78
C GLU A 208 -9.65 -15.15 6.56
N LEU A 209 -9.59 -14.69 5.31
CA LEU A 209 -9.85 -13.28 4.95
C LEU A 209 -11.32 -12.89 5.06
N GLU A 210 -12.27 -13.81 4.85
CA GLU A 210 -13.70 -13.57 5.07
C GLU A 210 -14.00 -13.07 6.49
N ASN A 211 -13.20 -13.48 7.49
CA ASN A 211 -13.41 -13.12 8.89
C ASN A 211 -12.68 -11.81 9.30
N ILE A 212 -11.86 -11.23 8.41
CA ILE A 212 -11.11 -9.99 8.67
C ILE A 212 -11.95 -8.80 8.23
N ASP A 213 -13.13 -8.69 8.82
CA ASP A 213 -14.12 -7.64 8.55
C ASP A 213 -13.70 -6.25 9.09
N ASN A 214 -12.60 -6.17 9.84
CA ASN A 214 -12.26 -5.01 10.68
C ASN A 214 -11.98 -3.70 9.93
N TYR A 215 -11.75 -3.72 8.62
CA TYR A 215 -11.33 -2.54 7.87
C TYR A 215 -12.44 -1.87 7.03
N HIS A 216 -13.62 -2.49 6.89
CA HIS A 216 -14.87 -1.91 6.34
C HIS A 216 -14.73 -0.91 5.18
N ILE A 217 -13.78 -1.10 4.25
CA ILE A 217 -13.81 -0.42 2.96
C ILE A 217 -14.19 -1.46 1.93
N THR A 218 -15.35 -1.25 1.30
CA THR A 218 -15.79 -2.09 0.20
C THR A 218 -14.92 -1.85 -1.04
N ASP A 219 -14.67 -2.91 -1.77
CA ASP A 219 -14.08 -2.95 -3.10
C ASP A 219 -15.13 -2.82 -4.22
N THR A 220 -16.41 -2.94 -3.85
CA THR A 220 -17.55 -2.76 -4.76
C THR A 220 -18.17 -1.37 -4.59
N TYR A 221 -18.77 -0.86 -5.66
CA TYR A 221 -19.30 0.50 -5.70
C TYR A 221 -20.30 0.78 -4.59
N VAL A 222 -19.95 1.73 -3.73
CA VAL A 222 -20.87 2.29 -2.76
C VAL A 222 -21.83 3.23 -3.48
N SER A 223 -23.10 2.84 -3.55
CA SER A 223 -24.18 3.73 -4.03
C SER A 223 -24.78 4.58 -2.89
N ASN A 224 -24.46 4.27 -1.63
CA ASN A 224 -25.09 4.83 -0.45
C ASN A 224 -24.17 5.80 0.30
N LEU A 225 -24.65 7.02 0.53
CA LEU A 225 -23.96 8.06 1.30
C LEU A 225 -23.50 7.58 2.68
N LYS A 226 -24.24 6.65 3.31
CA LYS A 226 -23.84 6.05 4.60
C LYS A 226 -22.49 5.33 4.52
N ASP A 227 -22.26 4.52 3.51
CA ASP A 227 -21.02 3.74 3.44
C ASP A 227 -19.85 4.64 3.02
N ILE A 228 -20.10 5.69 2.23
CA ILE A 228 -19.09 6.73 1.92
C ILE A 228 -18.64 7.45 3.20
N LYS A 229 -19.58 7.75 4.10
CA LYS A 229 -19.27 8.34 5.39
C LYS A 229 -18.46 7.39 6.27
N ILE A 230 -18.75 6.09 6.25
CA ILE A 230 -17.97 5.08 7.00
C ILE A 230 -16.53 5.08 6.49
N ILE A 231 -16.32 5.06 5.17
CA ILE A 231 -14.98 5.13 4.56
C ILE A 231 -14.25 6.38 5.02
N PHE A 232 -14.88 7.54 4.92
CA PHE A 232 -14.27 8.81 5.35
C PHE A 232 -13.88 8.81 6.83
N VAL A 233 -14.76 8.35 7.71
CA VAL A 233 -14.49 8.27 9.16
C VAL A 233 -13.35 7.30 9.46
N ASN A 234 -13.31 6.14 8.80
CA ASN A 234 -12.22 5.17 8.96
C ASN A 234 -10.89 5.74 8.50
N VAL A 235 -10.84 6.39 7.33
CA VAL A 235 -9.64 7.06 6.81
C VAL A 235 -9.14 8.12 7.80
N LEU A 236 -10.01 8.96 8.37
CA LEU A 236 -9.61 9.94 9.38
C LEU A 236 -9.08 9.29 10.66
N ARG A 237 -9.72 8.21 11.12
CA ARG A 237 -9.28 7.46 12.30
C ARG A 237 -7.87 6.91 12.09
N TRP A 238 -7.61 6.28 10.94
CA TRP A 238 -6.31 5.73 10.59
C TRP A 238 -5.24 6.81 10.40
N LEU A 239 -5.58 7.93 9.76
CA LEU A 239 -4.69 9.07 9.66
C LEU A 239 -4.30 9.63 11.03
N ASN A 240 -5.21 9.61 12.00
CA ASN A 240 -4.88 10.00 13.38
C ASN A 240 -3.93 9.01 14.05
N VAL A 241 -4.09 7.69 13.81
CA VAL A 241 -3.14 6.67 14.30
C VAL A 241 -1.75 6.91 13.72
N ILE A 242 -1.64 7.11 12.39
CA ILE A 242 -0.37 7.41 11.72
C ILE A 242 0.23 8.72 12.28
N TYR A 243 -0.58 9.77 12.41
CA TYR A 243 -0.11 11.07 12.92
C TYR A 243 0.51 10.96 14.32
N ILE A 244 -0.17 10.24 15.24
CA ILE A 244 0.33 9.99 16.59
C ILE A 244 1.63 9.17 16.53
N PHE A 245 1.63 8.10 15.74
CA PHE A 245 2.80 7.24 15.58
C PHE A 245 4.03 8.02 15.07
N CYS A 246 3.89 8.83 14.02
CA CYS A 246 4.98 9.66 13.48
C CYS A 246 5.46 10.71 14.49
N LYS A 247 4.58 11.21 15.36
CA LYS A 247 4.94 12.20 16.38
C LYS A 247 5.77 11.59 17.49
N GLU A 248 5.42 10.37 17.91
CA GLU A 248 6.00 9.70 19.08
C GLU A 248 7.26 8.91 18.71
N ASN A 249 7.29 8.26 17.54
CA ASN A 249 8.36 7.35 17.16
C ASN A 249 9.36 8.02 16.22
N GLN A 250 10.63 8.05 16.65
CA GLN A 250 11.71 8.78 15.98
C GLN A 250 12.51 7.89 15.02
N TYR A 251 12.38 6.56 15.13
CA TYR A 251 13.29 5.58 14.51
C TYR A 251 12.77 4.96 13.21
N PHE A 252 11.46 4.99 12.95
CA PHE A 252 10.84 4.18 11.90
C PHE A 252 10.35 4.95 10.66
N PHE A 253 9.98 6.22 10.84
CA PHE A 253 9.60 7.10 9.73
C PHE A 253 10.75 8.07 9.50
N GLY A 254 11.39 8.00 8.33
CA GLY A 254 12.62 8.74 8.01
C GLY A 254 12.63 10.18 8.54
N ASP A 255 12.04 11.12 7.81
CA ASP A 255 11.88 12.49 8.30
C ASP A 255 10.50 12.66 8.96
N ARG A 256 10.51 12.84 10.28
CA ARG A 256 9.31 13.06 11.11
C ARG A 256 8.46 14.22 10.58
N PHE A 257 9.10 15.32 10.20
CA PHE A 257 8.39 16.50 9.73
C PHE A 257 7.68 16.21 8.41
N LEU A 258 8.38 15.56 7.47
CA LEU A 258 7.79 15.17 6.19
C LEU A 258 6.60 14.23 6.36
N SER A 259 6.73 13.23 7.24
CA SER A 259 5.67 12.26 7.52
C SER A 259 4.43 12.93 8.12
N GLN A 260 4.61 13.90 9.02
CA GLN A 260 3.51 14.70 9.56
C GLN A 260 2.82 15.54 8.49
N VAL A 261 3.59 16.25 7.65
CA VAL A 261 3.05 17.06 6.56
C VAL A 261 2.26 16.20 5.57
N GLN A 262 2.81 15.05 5.18
CA GLN A 262 2.15 14.11 4.27
C GLN A 262 0.82 13.60 4.86
N THR A 263 0.81 13.26 6.15
CA THR A 263 -0.41 12.85 6.87
C THR A 263 -1.47 13.97 6.83
N ILE A 264 -1.09 15.22 7.09
CA ILE A 264 -2.00 16.38 7.03
C ILE A 264 -2.56 16.58 5.61
N LEU A 265 -1.72 16.43 4.58
CA LEU A 265 -2.16 16.50 3.19
C LEU A 265 -3.16 15.39 2.84
N TYR A 266 -2.97 14.17 3.37
CA TYR A 266 -3.95 13.09 3.22
C TYR A 266 -5.25 13.39 3.95
N ILE A 267 -5.22 13.95 5.16
CA ILE A 267 -6.43 14.42 5.86
C ILE A 267 -7.17 15.42 4.98
N SER A 268 -6.47 16.43 4.44
CA SER A 268 -7.05 17.42 3.52
C SER A 268 -7.72 16.76 2.30
N LYS A 269 -7.02 15.82 1.64
CA LYS A 269 -7.56 15.08 0.49
C LYS A 269 -8.81 14.29 0.85
N ALA A 270 -8.85 13.65 2.02
CA ALA A 270 -10.02 12.92 2.49
C ALA A 270 -11.24 13.85 2.63
N TYR A 271 -11.08 15.01 3.29
CA TYR A 271 -12.13 16.03 3.38
C TYR A 271 -12.58 16.52 2.00
N LYS A 272 -11.62 16.84 1.11
CA LYS A 272 -11.87 17.33 -0.25
C LYS A 272 -12.74 16.38 -1.06
N TYR A 273 -12.44 15.08 -1.05
CA TYR A 273 -13.23 14.11 -1.80
C TYR A 273 -14.56 13.80 -1.12
N TYR A 274 -14.59 13.70 0.21
CA TYR A 274 -15.82 13.46 0.96
C TYR A 274 -16.85 14.60 0.78
N ALA A 275 -16.40 15.86 0.74
CA ALA A 275 -17.27 17.02 0.56
C ALA A 275 -18.18 16.90 -0.68
N TYR A 276 -17.74 16.24 -1.76
CA TYR A 276 -18.57 16.05 -2.96
C TYR A 276 -19.86 15.24 -2.70
N PHE A 277 -19.80 14.29 -1.77
CA PHE A 277 -20.91 13.38 -1.49
C PHE A 277 -21.94 13.95 -0.53
N GLU A 278 -21.67 15.10 0.09
CA GLU A 278 -22.66 15.79 0.91
C GLU A 278 -23.79 16.33 0.02
N GLY A 279 -25.01 15.85 0.28
CA GLY A 279 -26.16 16.02 -0.62
C GLY A 279 -26.72 17.44 -0.77
N ASN A 280 -26.19 18.45 -0.06
CA ASN A 280 -26.55 19.85 -0.28
C ASN A 280 -25.39 20.81 -0.01
N LYS A 281 -25.41 21.98 -0.65
CA LYS A 281 -24.33 23.00 -0.57
C LYS A 281 -23.99 23.40 0.86
N SER A 282 -24.98 23.55 1.74
CA SER A 282 -24.75 23.92 3.14
C SER A 282 -23.87 22.91 3.88
N LYS A 283 -24.12 21.61 3.68
CA LYS A 283 -23.29 20.53 4.24
C LYS A 283 -21.91 20.48 3.60
N GLN A 284 -21.80 20.68 2.29
CA GLN A 284 -20.51 20.77 1.59
C GLN A 284 -19.65 21.91 2.17
N VAL A 285 -20.24 23.10 2.30
CA VAL A 285 -19.60 24.27 2.93
C VAL A 285 -19.15 23.96 4.35
N LYS A 286 -19.94 23.22 5.14
CA LYS A 286 -19.56 22.82 6.50
C LYS A 286 -18.32 21.92 6.49
N VAL A 287 -18.27 20.92 5.62
CA VAL A 287 -17.11 20.02 5.49
C VAL A 287 -15.86 20.78 5.02
N ILE A 288 -15.99 21.66 4.03
CA ILE A 288 -14.87 22.48 3.53
C ILE A 288 -14.38 23.45 4.62
N LYS A 289 -15.28 24.05 5.42
CA LYS A 289 -14.88 24.89 6.56
C LYS A 289 -14.11 24.09 7.62
N GLN A 290 -14.53 22.85 7.90
CA GLN A 290 -13.79 21.96 8.80
C GLN A 290 -12.39 21.64 8.26
N GLN A 291 -12.27 21.39 6.96
CA GLN A 291 -10.99 21.20 6.27
C GLN A 291 -10.08 22.44 6.42
N THR A 292 -10.62 23.64 6.14
CA THR A 292 -9.89 24.90 6.27
C THR A 292 -9.38 25.12 7.69
N GLU A 293 -10.24 24.89 8.69
CA GLU A 293 -9.89 25.07 10.09
C GLU A 293 -8.81 24.08 10.54
N MET A 294 -8.95 22.81 10.15
CA MET A 294 -7.94 21.78 10.38
C MET A 294 -6.59 22.16 9.77
N LEU A 295 -6.56 22.58 8.50
CA LEU A 295 -5.33 23.02 7.83
C LEU A 295 -4.66 24.20 8.55
N LYS A 296 -5.44 25.22 8.94
CA LYS A 296 -4.92 26.37 9.70
C LYS A 296 -4.26 25.94 11.01
N ASN A 297 -4.92 25.07 11.75
CA ASN A 297 -4.44 24.61 13.06
C ASN A 297 -3.15 23.80 12.94
N TYR A 298 -3.02 22.97 11.89
CA TYR A 298 -1.75 22.27 11.66
C TYR A 298 -0.65 23.18 11.13
N ILE A 299 -0.96 24.11 10.22
CA ILE A 299 0.01 25.08 9.70
C ILE A 299 0.57 25.92 10.86
N SER A 300 -0.29 26.44 11.73
CA SER A 300 0.15 27.20 12.91
C SER A 300 0.97 26.34 13.88
N ALA A 301 0.61 25.08 14.08
CA ALA A 301 1.36 24.15 14.93
C ALA A 301 2.73 23.74 14.34
N LEU A 302 2.96 23.92 13.04
CA LEU A 302 4.19 23.57 12.32
C LEU A 302 5.06 24.77 11.95
N SER A 303 4.57 26.01 12.10
CA SER A 303 5.21 27.23 11.56
C SER A 303 6.62 27.51 12.06
N SER A 304 7.05 26.88 13.15
CA SER A 304 8.37 27.02 13.76
C SER A 304 9.13 25.70 13.90
N LYS A 305 8.68 24.61 13.26
CA LYS A 305 9.23 23.26 13.46
C LYS A 305 10.14 22.75 12.34
N TYR A 306 10.12 23.38 11.16
CA TYR A 306 11.01 23.01 10.06
C TYR A 306 12.43 23.56 10.33
N ASN A 307 13.45 22.77 10.03
CA ASN A 307 14.86 23.10 10.24
C ASN A 307 15.67 23.12 8.93
N THR A 308 15.13 22.52 7.87
CA THR A 308 15.79 22.38 6.57
C THR A 308 15.01 23.06 5.45
N LEU A 309 15.71 23.35 4.35
CA LEU A 309 15.07 23.87 3.13
C LEU A 309 14.03 22.89 2.58
N GLN A 310 14.31 21.59 2.67
CA GLN A 310 13.41 20.54 2.22
C GLN A 310 12.11 20.56 3.02
N GLU A 311 12.17 20.52 4.35
CA GLU A 311 10.98 20.63 5.21
C GLU A 311 10.18 21.90 4.93
N TYR A 312 10.86 23.04 4.71
CA TYR A 312 10.20 24.29 4.34
C TYR A 312 9.43 24.21 3.01
N GLN A 313 9.96 23.49 2.01
CA GLN A 313 9.24 23.26 0.75
C GLN A 313 7.96 22.44 0.96
N TYR A 314 8.02 21.39 1.79
CA TYR A 314 6.84 20.60 2.14
C TYR A 314 5.82 21.42 2.95
N TYR A 315 6.28 22.25 3.88
CA TYR A 315 5.43 23.18 4.62
C TYR A 315 4.68 24.14 3.69
N LYS A 316 5.32 24.64 2.62
CA LYS A 316 4.64 25.46 1.60
C LYS A 316 3.49 24.73 0.91
N HIS A 317 3.60 23.41 0.71
CA HIS A 317 2.49 22.64 0.13
C HIS A 317 1.22 22.70 0.98
N LEU A 318 1.33 22.82 2.30
CA LEU A 318 0.15 23.02 3.17
C LEU A 318 -0.54 24.37 2.91
N TYR A 319 0.23 25.44 2.70
CA TYR A 319 -0.34 26.74 2.34
C TYR A 319 -1.01 26.73 0.97
N PHE A 320 -0.41 26.05 -0.01
CA PHE A 320 -1.04 25.88 -1.32
C PHE A 320 -2.36 25.09 -1.21
N GLU A 321 -2.37 24.01 -0.44
CA GLU A 321 -3.58 23.23 -0.19
C GLU A 321 -4.67 24.06 0.53
N LEU A 322 -4.27 24.90 1.50
CA LEU A 322 -5.19 25.83 2.16
C LEU A 322 -5.77 26.85 1.17
N ALA A 323 -4.95 27.42 0.29
CA ALA A 323 -5.41 28.36 -0.74
C ALA A 323 -6.40 27.70 -1.72
N ILE A 324 -6.12 26.48 -2.17
CA ILE A 324 -7.02 25.68 -3.01
C ILE A 324 -8.35 25.41 -2.27
N THR A 325 -8.28 25.11 -0.98
CA THR A 325 -9.47 24.86 -0.14
C THR A 325 -10.34 26.12 -0.04
N TYR A 326 -9.75 27.30 0.16
CA TYR A 326 -10.49 28.57 0.14
C TYR A 326 -11.11 28.89 -1.21
N SER A 327 -10.37 28.68 -2.30
CA SER A 327 -10.91 28.86 -3.65
C SER A 327 -12.12 27.94 -3.88
N THR A 328 -12.02 26.68 -3.44
CA THR A 328 -13.12 25.71 -3.51
C THR A 328 -14.33 26.18 -2.68
N LEU A 329 -14.10 26.69 -1.46
CA LEU A 329 -15.14 27.24 -0.60
C LEU A 329 -15.89 28.39 -1.29
N LEU A 330 -15.14 29.34 -1.88
CA LEU A 330 -15.71 30.47 -2.59
C LEU A 330 -16.61 30.01 -3.74
N ASN A 331 -16.11 29.09 -4.57
CA ASN A 331 -16.86 28.56 -5.72
C ASN A 331 -18.19 27.92 -5.28
N VAL A 332 -18.19 27.10 -4.23
CA VAL A 332 -19.41 26.45 -3.71
C VAL A 332 -20.40 27.47 -3.12
N THR A 333 -19.91 28.60 -2.59
CA THR A 333 -20.75 29.66 -2.03
C THR A 333 -21.24 30.69 -3.04
N SER A 334 -20.58 30.82 -4.20
CA SER A 334 -20.92 31.79 -5.25
C SER A 334 -21.93 31.28 -6.27
N GLU A 335 -22.07 29.95 -6.40
CA GLU A 335 -23.16 29.30 -7.12
C GLU A 335 -24.41 29.18 -6.23
#